data_AF-A0A7S3V9Y3-F1
#
_entry.id   AF-A0A7S3V9Y3-F1
#
_cell.length_a   1.000
_cell.length_b   1.000
_cell.length_c   1.000
_cell.angle_alpha   90.00
_cell.angle_beta   90.00
_cell.angle_gamma   90.00
#
_symmetry.space_group_name_H-M   'P 1'
#
loop_
_entity.id
_entity.type
_entity.pdbx_description
1 polymer ?
#
loop_
_entity_poly.entity_id
_entity_poly.type
_entity_poly.pdbx_seq_one_letter_code
_entity_poly.pdbx_strand_id
1 'polypeptide(L)'
;MFQFRIFIQMPLFSFFVSMVIQHVYVSHGLTFVDSKLKRTRVIIMRRDNMCHSNVSSQSRLRPNPNPTPTPTSLLLSTEKYHDNEYEGSSSDKDWMNAELTLLNSPTQPDSALDPLEVANICCRSLQLVDKPTPNAGLERCFPFFMWECRKAVTARKGGDTVERFCKFGVLSPALQPFMGADHIDIGDMTIIPAQPPIRGAIATLPIQIRASSLFSVAHMSGMGRNGVAEPQVIDMVMRLEQQRRPPNQGCWLVREIMDVRMAFAGDSGNAGVAS
;
A
#
# COMPACT_ATOMS: atom_id res chain seq x y z
N MET A 1 27.72 2.65 57.26
CA MET A 1 28.51 3.46 56.32
C MET A 1 29.28 2.50 55.43
N PHE A 2 28.79 2.19 54.22
CA PHE A 2 29.53 1.47 53.18
C PHE A 2 28.98 1.91 51.83
N GLN A 3 29.79 2.67 51.07
CA GLN A 3 29.54 3.04 49.69
C GLN A 3 30.14 1.97 48.78
N PHE A 4 29.37 1.49 47.80
CA PHE A 4 29.90 0.77 46.64
C PHE A 4 29.93 1.74 45.45
N ARG A 5 31.12 2.03 44.93
CA ARG A 5 31.35 2.63 43.61
C ARG A 5 31.90 1.53 42.70
N ILE A 6 31.21 1.26 41.60
CA ILE A 6 31.71 0.41 40.51
C ILE A 6 32.32 1.33 39.45
N PHE A 7 33.63 1.20 39.24
CA PHE A 7 34.40 1.77 38.13
C PHE A 7 34.45 0.72 37.02
N ILE A 8 34.01 1.04 35.81
CA ILE A 8 34.32 0.23 34.62
C ILE A 8 35.19 1.08 33.70
N GLN A 9 36.38 0.56 33.47
CA GLN A 9 37.48 1.11 32.69
C GLN A 9 37.47 0.43 31.32
N MET A 10 37.51 1.21 30.24
CA MET A 10 37.70 0.71 28.87
C MET A 10 38.77 1.57 28.18
N PRO A 11 39.78 0.96 27.54
CA PRO A 11 40.94 1.67 27.02
C PRO A 11 40.74 2.19 25.59
N LEU A 12 41.39 3.33 25.39
CA LEU A 12 41.92 3.97 24.18
C LEU A 12 42.18 3.03 22.99
N PHE A 13 41.76 3.47 21.80
CA PHE A 13 42.61 3.46 20.62
C PHE A 13 42.44 4.77 19.83
N SER A 14 43.57 5.44 19.63
CA SER A 14 43.80 6.68 18.91
C SER A 14 44.42 6.36 17.55
N PHE A 15 44.21 7.20 16.54
CA PHE A 15 45.17 7.72 15.53
C PHE A 15 44.37 8.32 14.33
N PHE A 16 44.31 9.66 14.21
CA PHE A 16 45.00 10.55 13.22
C PHE A 16 44.43 10.42 11.77
N VAL A 17 44.15 11.45 10.95
CA VAL A 17 44.77 12.78 10.69
C VAL A 17 43.73 13.78 10.11
N SER A 18 43.88 15.03 10.53
CA SER A 18 43.50 16.34 9.93
C SER A 18 43.41 16.47 8.39
N MET A 19 42.41 17.20 7.88
CA MET A 19 42.68 18.42 7.09
C MET A 19 41.48 19.37 6.98
N VAL A 20 41.76 20.61 7.36
CA VAL A 20 40.94 21.83 7.32
C VAL A 20 41.02 22.46 5.92
N ILE A 21 39.94 23.07 5.43
CA ILE A 21 39.93 24.42 4.82
C ILE A 21 38.49 24.97 4.82
N GLN A 22 38.37 26.16 5.38
CA GLN A 22 37.19 27.02 5.49
C GLN A 22 36.75 27.57 4.13
N HIS A 23 35.45 27.87 3.99
CA HIS A 23 35.05 29.20 3.53
C HIS A 23 33.69 29.59 4.13
N VAL A 24 33.72 30.72 4.85
CA VAL A 24 32.61 31.42 5.49
C VAL A 24 32.28 32.65 4.65
N TYR A 25 30.98 32.89 4.39
CA TYR A 25 30.28 34.17 4.17
C TYR A 25 28.79 33.86 4.46
N VAL A 26 28.08 34.29 5.51
CA VAL A 26 27.75 35.65 6.05
C VAL A 26 27.12 36.52 4.96
N SER A 27 25.93 37.10 5.03
CA SER A 27 24.86 37.24 6.05
C SER A 27 23.60 37.79 5.34
N HIS A 28 22.40 37.49 5.87
CA HIS A 28 21.39 38.46 6.34
C HIS A 28 19.98 37.84 6.34
N GLY A 29 19.31 37.88 7.49
CA GLY A 29 17.91 37.49 7.61
C GLY A 29 17.48 37.24 9.04
N LEU A 30 17.36 38.32 9.82
CA LEU A 30 16.77 38.37 11.16
C LEU A 30 15.39 37.69 11.24
N THR A 31 15.19 36.80 12.21
CA THR A 31 13.94 36.78 12.98
C THR A 31 14.21 36.40 14.44
N PHE A 32 13.89 37.35 15.30
CA PHE A 32 13.84 37.27 16.74
C PHE A 32 12.45 36.75 17.12
N VAL A 33 12.34 35.60 17.82
CA VAL A 33 11.15 35.29 18.63
C VAL A 33 11.62 34.61 19.91
N ASP A 34 11.69 35.44 20.94
CA ASP A 34 11.57 35.05 22.35
C ASP A 34 10.10 34.69 22.62
N SER A 35 9.83 33.55 23.27
CA SER A 35 8.83 33.46 24.35
C SER A 35 8.59 32.03 24.86
N LYS A 36 9.04 31.82 26.10
CA LYS A 36 8.24 31.32 27.25
C LYS A 36 7.25 30.18 27.02
N LEU A 37 7.63 29.02 27.55
CA LEU A 37 6.97 28.36 28.69
C LEU A 37 5.43 28.44 28.75
N LYS A 38 4.73 27.38 28.33
CA LYS A 38 3.41 27.04 28.89
C LYS A 38 3.29 25.56 29.20
N ARG A 39 3.13 25.28 30.49
CA ARG A 39 2.71 24.01 31.08
C ARG A 39 1.38 23.56 30.46
N THR A 40 1.36 22.36 29.88
CA THR A 40 0.11 21.68 29.57
C THR A 40 -0.35 20.91 30.81
N ARG A 41 -1.48 21.36 31.38
CA ARG A 41 -2.24 20.60 32.38
C ARG A 41 -2.97 19.47 31.66
N VAL A 42 -2.66 18.23 32.01
CA VAL A 42 -3.46 17.06 31.64
C VAL A 42 -4.65 17.00 32.59
N ILE A 43 -5.85 17.30 32.09
CA ILE A 43 -7.11 17.09 32.80
C ILE A 43 -7.57 15.67 32.47
N ILE A 44 -7.40 14.75 33.42
CA ILE A 44 -7.99 13.41 33.38
C ILE A 44 -9.44 13.56 33.80
N MET A 45 -10.37 13.52 32.85
CA MET A 45 -11.78 13.34 33.16
C MET A 45 -12.07 11.84 33.25
N ARG A 46 -12.20 11.36 34.50
CA ARG A 46 -12.91 10.12 34.83
C ARG A 46 -14.36 10.25 34.37
N ARG A 47 -14.88 9.23 33.69
CA ARG A 47 -16.32 9.06 33.50
C ARG A 47 -16.68 7.71 34.11
N ASP A 48 -17.30 7.80 35.28
CA ASP A 48 -17.89 6.67 35.99
C ASP A 48 -19.21 6.25 35.34
N ASN A 49 -19.42 4.94 35.30
CA ASN A 49 -20.65 4.17 35.50
C ASN A 49 -22.01 4.78 35.09
N MET A 50 -22.79 4.00 34.33
CA MET A 50 -23.89 3.18 34.87
C MET A 50 -24.79 2.64 33.74
N CYS A 51 -25.21 1.38 33.93
CA CYS A 51 -26.56 0.83 33.71
C CYS A 51 -26.54 -0.52 32.97
N HIS A 52 -26.56 -1.58 33.78
CA HIS A 52 -27.11 -2.88 33.42
C HIS A 52 -28.59 -2.76 33.02
N SER A 53 -29.00 -3.51 32.01
CA SER A 53 -30.31 -4.16 32.03
C SER A 53 -30.24 -5.48 31.25
N ASN A 54 -30.41 -6.56 32.02
CA ASN A 54 -30.72 -7.91 31.57
C ASN A 54 -32.17 -7.96 31.11
N VAL A 55 -32.45 -8.58 29.96
CA VAL A 55 -33.73 -9.23 29.62
C VAL A 55 -33.39 -10.40 28.69
N SER A 56 -33.29 -11.62 29.24
CA SER A 56 -34.29 -12.70 29.21
C SER A 56 -34.48 -13.37 27.84
N SER A 57 -33.81 -14.51 27.72
CA SER A 57 -34.30 -15.82 27.28
C SER A 57 -35.72 -15.93 26.69
N GLN A 58 -35.83 -16.50 25.48
CA GLN A 58 -36.75 -17.59 25.09
C GLN A 58 -36.52 -17.94 23.60
N SER A 59 -35.97 -19.13 23.32
CA SER A 59 -36.70 -20.35 22.94
C SER A 59 -37.27 -20.33 21.50
N ARG A 60 -36.64 -21.09 20.60
CA ARG A 60 -37.30 -22.11 19.74
C ARG A 60 -36.27 -22.78 18.84
N LEU A 61 -35.92 -23.99 19.25
CA LEU A 61 -35.41 -25.05 18.39
C LEU A 61 -36.48 -25.38 17.34
N ARG A 62 -36.09 -25.36 16.06
CA ARG A 62 -36.64 -26.27 15.06
C ARG A 62 -35.49 -26.83 14.23
N PRO A 63 -35.32 -28.17 14.17
CA PRO A 63 -34.42 -28.81 13.24
C PRO A 63 -35.07 -28.83 11.85
N ASN A 64 -34.36 -28.35 10.83
CA ASN A 64 -34.77 -28.50 9.44
C ASN A 64 -33.98 -29.67 8.83
N PRO A 65 -34.63 -30.69 8.26
CA PRO A 65 -33.95 -31.87 7.74
C PRO A 65 -33.21 -31.58 6.43
N ASN A 66 -32.03 -32.21 6.35
CA ASN A 66 -31.09 -32.28 5.24
C ASN A 66 -31.72 -32.24 3.83
N PRO A 67 -31.34 -31.27 2.98
CA PRO A 67 -31.40 -31.46 1.54
C PRO A 67 -30.24 -32.36 1.08
N THR A 68 -30.60 -33.43 0.39
CA THR A 68 -29.74 -34.41 -0.27
C THR A 68 -28.70 -33.72 -1.18
N PRO A 69 -27.41 -34.11 -1.15
CA PRO A 69 -26.43 -33.58 -2.08
C PRO A 69 -26.65 -34.16 -3.48
N THR A 70 -27.13 -33.32 -4.39
CA THR A 70 -27.14 -33.60 -5.83
C THR A 70 -25.68 -33.60 -6.34
N PRO A 71 -25.22 -34.62 -7.07
CA PRO A 71 -23.89 -34.61 -7.64
C PRO A 71 -23.83 -33.58 -8.77
N THR A 72 -23.25 -32.41 -8.47
CA THR A 72 -22.93 -31.39 -9.47
C THR A 72 -21.84 -31.93 -10.38
N SER A 73 -22.25 -32.31 -11.59
CA SER A 73 -21.38 -32.64 -12.70
C SER A 73 -20.37 -31.51 -12.92
N LEU A 74 -19.08 -31.85 -12.82
CA LEU A 74 -17.94 -31.04 -13.24
C LEU A 74 -18.06 -30.74 -14.74
N LEU A 75 -18.80 -29.69 -15.09
CA LEU A 75 -18.73 -29.06 -16.40
C LEU A 75 -17.44 -28.25 -16.44
N LEU A 76 -16.44 -28.88 -17.06
CA LEU A 76 -15.20 -28.27 -17.50
C LEU A 76 -15.56 -27.09 -18.40
N SER A 77 -15.62 -25.88 -17.84
CA SER A 77 -15.80 -24.64 -18.59
C SER A 77 -14.59 -24.47 -19.50
N THR A 78 -14.80 -24.78 -20.78
CA THR A 78 -13.94 -24.40 -21.89
C THR A 78 -13.63 -22.92 -21.78
N GLU A 79 -12.39 -22.61 -21.43
CA GLU A 79 -11.79 -21.30 -21.53
C GLU A 79 -12.04 -20.79 -22.96
N LYS A 80 -12.91 -19.81 -23.09
CA LYS A 80 -12.98 -18.99 -24.30
C LYS A 80 -11.67 -18.23 -24.36
N TYR A 81 -10.70 -18.79 -25.08
CA TYR A 81 -9.59 -18.02 -25.61
C TYR A 81 -10.20 -16.91 -26.48
N HIS A 82 -10.28 -15.72 -25.89
CA HIS A 82 -10.57 -14.51 -26.63
C HIS A 82 -9.37 -14.29 -27.54
N ASP A 83 -9.52 -14.65 -28.81
CA ASP A 83 -8.63 -14.22 -29.89
C ASP A 83 -8.71 -12.69 -29.97
N ASN A 84 -7.87 -12.04 -29.15
CA ASN A 84 -7.69 -10.60 -29.15
C ASN A 84 -6.92 -10.24 -30.42
N GLU A 85 -7.66 -9.86 -31.47
CA GLU A 85 -7.12 -9.09 -32.59
C GLU A 85 -6.31 -7.93 -32.01
N TYR A 86 -5.00 -7.96 -32.27
CA TYR A 86 -4.03 -7.01 -31.74
C TYR A 86 -4.21 -5.68 -32.47
N GLU A 87 -5.19 -4.88 -32.04
CA GLU A 87 -5.36 -3.49 -32.50
C GLU A 87 -4.13 -2.67 -32.08
N GLY A 88 -3.20 -2.53 -33.03
CA GLY A 88 -1.87 -1.93 -32.87
C GLY A 88 -1.80 -0.43 -32.56
N SER A 89 -2.72 0.13 -31.75
CA SER A 89 -2.62 1.51 -31.26
C SER A 89 -3.11 1.71 -29.81
N SER A 90 -3.29 0.63 -29.04
CA SER A 90 -3.90 0.73 -27.69
C SER A 90 -3.00 1.40 -26.64
N SER A 91 -1.67 1.30 -26.77
CA SER A 91 -0.74 1.78 -25.72
C SER A 91 -0.77 3.31 -25.56
N ASP A 92 -0.67 4.05 -26.66
CA ASP A 92 -0.66 5.53 -26.63
C ASP A 92 -1.93 6.12 -26.00
N LYS A 93 -3.08 5.47 -26.26
CA LYS A 93 -4.36 5.87 -25.67
C LYS A 93 -4.37 5.68 -24.16
N ASP A 94 -3.79 4.59 -23.65
CA ASP A 94 -3.75 4.32 -22.21
C ASP A 94 -2.89 5.33 -21.45
N TRP A 95 -1.74 5.70 -22.02
CA TRP A 95 -0.87 6.75 -21.47
C TRP A 95 -1.56 8.11 -21.42
N MET A 96 -2.24 8.49 -22.50
CA MET A 96 -3.03 9.74 -22.52
C MET A 96 -4.16 9.71 -21.50
N ASN A 97 -4.85 8.58 -21.36
CA ASN A 97 -5.91 8.42 -20.36
C ASN A 97 -5.36 8.49 -18.93
N ALA A 98 -4.16 7.95 -18.69
CA ALA A 98 -3.48 8.06 -17.41
C ALA A 98 -3.17 9.52 -17.07
N GLU A 99 -2.60 10.27 -18.01
CA GLU A 99 -2.31 11.70 -17.82
C GLU A 99 -3.59 12.52 -17.56
N LEU A 100 -4.63 12.30 -18.36
CA LEU A 100 -5.91 12.99 -18.19
C LEU A 100 -6.59 12.65 -16.87
N THR A 101 -6.51 11.40 -16.43
CA THR A 101 -7.01 10.97 -15.12
C THR A 101 -6.29 11.75 -14.03
N LEU A 102 -4.94 11.79 -14.04
CA LEU A 102 -4.15 12.45 -13.01
C LEU A 102 -4.33 13.96 -12.97
N LEU A 103 -4.56 14.62 -14.11
CA LEU A 103 -4.85 16.05 -14.17
C LEU A 103 -6.16 16.41 -13.44
N ASN A 104 -7.14 15.51 -13.45
CA ASN A 104 -8.44 15.71 -12.82
C ASN A 104 -8.53 15.08 -11.41
N SER A 105 -7.49 14.37 -10.97
CA SER A 105 -7.51 13.62 -9.72
C SER A 105 -7.25 14.53 -8.51
N PRO A 106 -7.95 14.33 -7.38
CA PRO A 106 -7.64 15.04 -6.15
C PRO A 106 -6.28 14.60 -5.58
N THR A 107 -5.61 15.52 -4.89
CA THR A 107 -4.31 15.27 -4.25
C THR A 107 -4.42 14.66 -2.86
N GLN A 108 -5.62 14.63 -2.28
CA GLN A 108 -5.91 14.10 -0.95
C GLN A 108 -7.12 13.16 -1.01
N PRO A 109 -7.20 12.16 -0.12
CA PRO A 109 -8.34 11.26 -0.07
C PRO A 109 -9.61 12.00 0.34
N ASP A 110 -10.68 11.77 -0.40
CA ASP A 110 -12.00 12.32 -0.15
C ASP A 110 -13.01 11.17 0.08
N SER A 111 -13.97 11.40 0.96
CA SER A 111 -15.12 10.53 1.22
C SER A 111 -16.09 10.43 0.05
N ALA A 112 -16.04 11.38 -0.88
CA ALA A 112 -16.86 11.38 -2.10
C ALA A 112 -16.34 10.43 -3.19
N LEU A 113 -15.07 10.01 -3.10
CA LEU A 113 -14.45 9.14 -4.12
C LEU A 113 -14.91 7.69 -3.95
N ASP A 114 -15.22 7.05 -5.07
CA ASP A 114 -15.48 5.63 -5.12
C ASP A 114 -14.16 4.84 -4.97
N PRO A 115 -14.15 3.64 -4.35
CA PRO A 115 -12.97 2.78 -4.29
C PRO A 115 -12.33 2.50 -5.66
N LEU A 116 -13.13 2.39 -6.73
CA LEU A 116 -12.59 2.19 -8.07
C LEU A 116 -11.81 3.43 -8.55
N GLU A 117 -12.31 4.63 -8.27
CA GLU A 117 -11.62 5.89 -8.60
C GLU A 117 -10.31 5.98 -7.83
N VAL A 118 -10.31 5.68 -6.53
CA VAL A 118 -9.08 5.70 -5.71
C VAL A 118 -8.05 4.70 -6.24
N ALA A 119 -8.49 3.48 -6.59
CA ALA A 119 -7.62 2.47 -7.19
C ALA A 119 -7.03 2.96 -8.52
N ASN A 120 -7.86 3.55 -9.40
CA ASN A 120 -7.42 4.09 -10.68
C ASN A 120 -6.41 5.24 -10.49
N ILE A 121 -6.68 6.19 -9.59
CA ILE A 121 -5.73 7.28 -9.25
C ILE A 121 -4.37 6.72 -8.82
N CYS A 122 -4.37 5.71 -7.96
CA CYS A 122 -3.15 5.07 -7.47
C CYS A 122 -2.41 4.33 -8.60
N CYS A 123 -3.13 3.53 -9.40
CA CYS A 123 -2.55 2.78 -10.51
C CYS A 123 -1.92 3.71 -11.56
N ARG A 124 -2.65 4.75 -11.99
CA ARG A 124 -2.16 5.73 -12.97
C ARG A 124 -1.03 6.58 -12.42
N SER A 125 -1.06 6.90 -11.12
CA SER A 125 0.05 7.60 -10.46
C SER A 125 1.32 6.76 -10.49
N LEU A 126 1.23 5.46 -10.22
CA LEU A 126 2.36 4.54 -10.30
C LEU A 126 2.81 4.29 -11.74
N GLN A 127 1.89 4.23 -12.71
CA GLN A 127 2.21 4.14 -14.13
C GLN A 127 3.10 5.32 -14.58
N LEU A 128 2.76 6.53 -14.12
CA LEU A 128 3.46 7.77 -14.42
C LEU A 128 4.33 8.24 -13.23
N VAL A 129 5.14 7.31 -12.70
CA VAL A 129 5.89 7.51 -11.44
C VAL A 129 6.80 8.74 -11.45
N ASP A 130 7.44 9.06 -12.57
CA ASP A 130 8.43 10.14 -12.69
C ASP A 130 7.90 11.38 -13.43
N LYS A 131 6.57 11.50 -13.62
CA LYS A 131 5.96 12.68 -14.24
C LYS A 131 5.15 13.51 -13.22
N PRO A 132 5.33 14.84 -13.15
CA PRO A 132 6.28 15.67 -13.91
C PRO A 132 7.71 15.70 -13.33
N THR A 133 7.89 15.24 -12.09
CA THR A 133 9.18 15.17 -11.39
C THR A 133 9.47 13.73 -10.96
N PRO A 134 10.75 13.38 -10.71
CA PRO A 134 11.10 12.05 -10.22
C PRO A 134 10.31 11.67 -8.96
N ASN A 135 9.77 10.46 -8.92
CA ASN A 135 8.92 9.92 -7.85
C ASN A 135 7.57 10.64 -7.60
N ALA A 136 7.16 11.59 -8.43
CA ALA A 136 5.89 12.31 -8.26
C ALA A 136 4.67 11.37 -8.11
N GLY A 137 4.67 10.22 -8.78
CA GLY A 137 3.63 9.21 -8.63
C GLY A 137 3.57 8.57 -7.26
N LEU A 138 4.72 8.29 -6.65
CA LEU A 138 4.79 7.77 -5.28
C LEU A 138 4.33 8.81 -4.26
N GLU A 139 4.67 10.08 -4.49
CA GLU A 139 4.20 11.21 -3.67
C GLU A 139 2.67 11.35 -3.73
N ARG A 140 2.09 11.26 -4.95
CA ARG A 140 0.63 11.27 -5.15
C ARG A 140 -0.06 10.08 -4.45
N CYS A 141 0.51 8.88 -4.51
CA CYS A 141 -0.06 7.69 -3.89
C CYS A 141 0.01 7.70 -2.36
N PHE A 142 1.04 8.32 -1.77
CA PHE A 142 1.28 8.31 -0.33
C PHE A 142 0.01 8.60 0.50
N PRO A 143 -0.72 9.71 0.32
CA PRO A 143 -1.90 10.04 1.13
C PRO A 143 -3.04 9.03 0.99
N PHE A 144 -3.16 8.35 -0.16
CA PHE A 144 -4.18 7.30 -0.38
C PHE A 144 -3.82 5.96 0.26
N PHE A 145 -2.57 5.74 0.65
CA PHE A 145 -2.15 4.49 1.28
C PHE A 145 -2.34 4.56 2.79
N MET A 146 -2.92 3.51 3.37
CA MET A 146 -2.91 3.31 4.82
C MET A 146 -1.49 3.11 5.34
N TRP A 147 -1.26 3.42 6.60
CA TRP A 147 0.05 3.27 7.23
C TRP A 147 0.59 1.83 7.13
N GLU A 148 -0.28 0.85 7.30
CA GLU A 148 0.02 -0.58 7.17
C GLU A 148 0.54 -0.92 5.76
N CYS A 149 -0.14 -0.41 4.72
CA CYS A 149 0.29 -0.57 3.33
C CYS A 149 1.67 0.05 3.09
N ARG A 150 1.87 1.29 3.56
CA ARG A 150 3.17 1.99 3.40
C ARG A 150 4.30 1.22 4.09
N LYS A 151 4.05 0.66 5.28
CA LYS A 151 5.01 -0.17 5.99
C LYS A 151 5.26 -1.49 5.27
N ALA A 152 4.25 -2.16 4.74
CA ALA A 152 4.41 -3.40 3.98
C ALA A 152 5.27 -3.17 2.72
N VAL A 153 4.88 -2.20 1.89
CA VAL A 153 5.56 -1.81 0.64
C VAL A 153 7.04 -1.48 0.87
N THR A 154 7.35 -0.76 1.96
CA THR A 154 8.72 -0.28 2.24
C THR A 154 9.53 -1.22 3.13
N ALA A 155 9.08 -2.46 3.35
CA ALA A 155 9.68 -3.39 4.31
C ALA A 155 9.95 -2.75 5.69
N ARG A 156 8.99 -1.93 6.15
CA ARG A 156 8.96 -1.13 7.39
C ARG A 156 9.99 0.00 7.47
N LYS A 157 10.80 0.22 6.45
CA LYS A 157 11.87 1.25 6.43
C LYS A 157 11.39 2.65 6.07
N GLY A 158 10.23 2.78 5.42
CA GLY A 158 9.79 4.06 4.84
C GLY A 158 8.33 4.45 5.01
N GLY A 159 7.58 3.83 5.93
CA GLY A 159 6.14 4.11 6.04
C GLY A 159 5.73 5.45 6.66
N ASP A 160 6.67 6.19 7.27
CA ASP A 160 6.34 7.31 8.16
C ASP A 160 6.35 8.69 7.47
N THR A 161 7.24 8.90 6.50
CA THR A 161 7.36 10.17 5.75
C THR A 161 7.35 9.91 4.25
N VAL A 162 6.92 10.91 3.48
CA VAL A 162 6.82 10.82 2.01
C VAL A 162 8.20 10.53 1.40
N GLU A 163 9.25 11.18 1.89
CA GLU A 163 10.60 11.06 1.34
C GLU A 163 11.16 9.65 1.54
N ARG A 164 10.95 9.08 2.74
CA ARG A 164 11.35 7.70 3.01
C ARG A 164 10.49 6.71 2.24
N PHE A 165 9.20 7.00 2.07
CA PHE A 165 8.31 6.17 1.27
C PHE A 165 8.76 6.14 -0.18
N CYS A 166 9.07 7.28 -0.79
CA CYS A 166 9.57 7.35 -2.16
C CYS A 166 10.90 6.58 -2.30
N LYS A 167 11.85 6.81 -1.38
CA LYS A 167 13.16 6.16 -1.38
C LYS A 167 13.09 4.62 -1.35
N PHE A 168 12.19 4.05 -0.57
CA PHE A 168 12.08 2.59 -0.43
C PHE A 168 10.97 1.98 -1.30
N GLY A 169 9.97 2.77 -1.67
CA GLY A 169 8.82 2.37 -2.49
C GLY A 169 9.20 2.06 -3.93
N VAL A 170 10.15 2.80 -4.51
CA VAL A 170 10.72 2.53 -5.84
C VAL A 170 11.38 1.14 -5.95
N LEU A 171 11.85 0.61 -4.82
CA LEU A 171 12.48 -0.71 -4.72
C LEU A 171 11.47 -1.81 -4.34
N SER A 172 10.19 -1.47 -4.18
CA SER A 172 9.19 -2.40 -3.67
C SER A 172 8.75 -3.38 -4.75
N PRO A 173 8.89 -4.70 -4.55
CA PRO A 173 8.39 -5.70 -5.50
C PRO A 173 6.88 -5.59 -5.75
N ALA A 174 6.12 -5.07 -4.78
CA ALA A 174 4.68 -4.89 -4.91
C ALA A 174 4.29 -3.71 -5.81
N LEU A 175 5.14 -2.68 -5.92
CA LEU A 175 4.85 -1.48 -6.73
C LEU A 175 5.55 -1.48 -8.08
N GLN A 176 6.69 -2.16 -8.19
CA GLN A 176 7.48 -2.21 -9.42
C GLN A 176 6.69 -2.61 -10.67
N PRO A 177 5.76 -3.59 -10.63
CA PRO A 177 4.96 -3.94 -11.80
C PRO A 177 4.22 -2.76 -12.43
N PHE A 178 3.78 -1.79 -11.61
CA PHE A 178 3.03 -0.63 -12.08
C PHE A 178 3.93 0.43 -12.75
N MET A 179 5.20 0.52 -12.36
CA MET A 179 6.07 1.62 -12.75
C MET A 179 6.41 1.54 -14.24
N GLY A 180 5.87 2.48 -15.03
CA GLY A 180 6.03 2.47 -16.48
C GLY A 180 5.33 1.29 -17.16
N ALA A 181 4.26 0.75 -16.57
CA ALA A 181 3.42 -0.24 -17.24
C ALA A 181 2.83 0.34 -18.55
N ASP A 182 2.78 -0.47 -19.61
CA ASP A 182 2.21 -0.05 -20.89
C ASP A 182 0.69 0.02 -20.81
N HIS A 183 0.09 -0.91 -20.07
CA HIS A 183 -1.36 -0.97 -19.87
C HIS A 183 -1.70 -1.52 -18.49
N ILE A 184 -2.73 -0.94 -17.87
CA ILE A 184 -3.30 -1.39 -16.60
C ILE A 184 -4.80 -1.55 -16.79
N ASP A 185 -5.28 -2.76 -16.60
CA ASP A 185 -6.70 -3.09 -16.55
C ASP A 185 -7.14 -3.34 -15.11
N ILE A 186 -8.27 -2.74 -14.71
CA ILE A 186 -8.84 -2.89 -13.37
C ILE A 186 -10.16 -3.65 -13.55
N GLY A 187 -10.16 -4.91 -13.14
CA GLY A 187 -11.32 -5.78 -13.29
C GLY A 187 -12.43 -5.49 -12.28
N ASP A 188 -13.46 -6.35 -12.30
CA ASP A 188 -14.66 -6.17 -11.49
C ASP A 188 -14.35 -6.14 -9.98
N MET A 189 -14.81 -5.07 -9.34
CA MET A 189 -14.64 -4.86 -7.91
C MET A 189 -15.63 -5.69 -7.09
N THR A 190 -15.13 -6.27 -6.00
CA THR A 190 -15.98 -6.88 -4.97
C THR A 190 -15.97 -6.04 -3.70
N ILE A 191 -17.16 -5.76 -3.14
CA ILE A 191 -17.30 -4.98 -1.91
C ILE A 191 -17.87 -5.88 -0.80
N ILE A 192 -17.14 -5.93 0.32
CA ILE A 192 -17.60 -6.50 1.58
C ILE A 192 -18.09 -5.33 2.45
N PRO A 193 -19.38 -5.29 2.82
CA PRO A 193 -19.92 -4.20 3.61
C PRO A 193 -19.25 -4.11 4.99
N ALA A 194 -19.29 -2.92 5.58
CA ALA A 194 -18.74 -2.71 6.90
C ALA A 194 -19.36 -3.66 7.93
N GLN A 195 -18.55 -4.13 8.88
CA GLN A 195 -19.00 -4.90 10.04
C GLN A 195 -18.75 -4.09 11.32
N PRO A 196 -19.70 -3.24 11.72
CA PRO A 196 -19.62 -2.52 12.99
C PRO A 196 -19.58 -3.50 14.17
N PRO A 197 -18.80 -3.22 15.24
CA PRO A 197 -18.00 -2.01 15.47
C PRO A 197 -16.54 -2.11 14.98
N ILE A 198 -16.12 -3.20 14.34
CA ILE A 198 -14.70 -3.59 14.29
C ILE A 198 -13.95 -3.03 13.07
N ARG A 199 -14.53 -3.02 11.86
CA ARG A 199 -13.82 -2.61 10.64
C ARG A 199 -14.67 -1.78 9.67
N GLY A 200 -14.00 -1.09 8.74
CA GLY A 200 -14.62 -0.42 7.59
C GLY A 200 -15.21 -1.39 6.57
N ALA A 201 -15.86 -0.85 5.53
CA ALA A 201 -16.14 -1.61 4.32
C ALA A 201 -14.82 -1.92 3.61
N ILE A 202 -14.74 -3.06 2.93
CA ILE A 202 -13.53 -3.49 2.20
C ILE A 202 -13.88 -3.67 0.74
N ALA A 203 -13.12 -3.03 -0.14
CA ALA A 203 -13.20 -3.23 -1.58
C ALA A 203 -11.97 -4.01 -2.05
N THR A 204 -12.15 -5.00 -2.90
CA THR A 204 -11.07 -5.80 -3.50
C THR A 204 -11.19 -5.70 -5.01
N LEU A 205 -10.12 -5.25 -5.66
CA LEU A 205 -10.04 -5.07 -7.10
C LEU A 205 -8.93 -5.95 -7.67
N PRO A 206 -9.26 -6.86 -8.60
CA PRO A 206 -8.25 -7.52 -9.42
C PRO A 206 -7.67 -6.51 -10.41
N ILE A 207 -6.36 -6.53 -10.60
CA ILE A 207 -5.65 -5.63 -11.49
C ILE A 207 -4.75 -6.46 -12.38
N GLN A 208 -4.87 -6.31 -13.68
CA GLN A 208 -3.97 -6.92 -14.64
C GLN A 208 -3.03 -5.86 -15.20
N ILE A 209 -1.73 -6.11 -15.08
CA ILE A 209 -0.70 -5.16 -15.51
C ILE A 209 0.07 -5.76 -16.67
N ARG A 210 0.12 -5.05 -17.79
CA ARG A 210 1.01 -5.37 -18.91
C ARG A 210 2.28 -4.53 -18.75
N ALA A 211 3.37 -5.19 -18.35
CA ALA A 211 4.65 -4.53 -18.20
C ALA A 211 5.14 -4.01 -19.57
N SER A 212 5.84 -2.88 -19.55
CA SER A 212 6.45 -2.36 -20.77
C SER A 212 7.49 -3.32 -21.33
N SER A 213 7.58 -3.41 -22.65
CA SER A 213 8.64 -4.17 -23.33
C SER A 213 10.04 -3.69 -22.94
N LEU A 214 10.18 -2.44 -22.48
CA LEU A 214 11.45 -1.91 -21.95
C LEU A 214 11.78 -2.46 -20.56
N PHE A 215 10.75 -2.77 -19.76
CA PHE A 215 10.91 -3.31 -18.41
C PHE A 215 11.25 -4.80 -18.41
N SER A 216 10.79 -5.57 -19.40
CA SER A 216 11.09 -7.01 -19.53
C SER A 216 12.58 -7.29 -19.81
N VAL A 217 13.34 -6.28 -20.24
CA VAL A 217 14.78 -6.38 -20.52
C VAL A 217 15.62 -6.19 -19.24
N ALA A 218 15.10 -5.48 -18.23
CA ALA A 218 15.87 -5.15 -17.03
C ALA A 218 15.68 -6.20 -15.93
N HIS A 219 16.60 -7.17 -15.85
CA HIS A 219 16.79 -7.94 -14.62
C HIS A 219 17.11 -6.98 -13.46
N MET A 220 16.81 -7.31 -12.19
CA MET A 220 17.24 -6.49 -11.05
C MET A 220 18.77 -6.23 -11.01
N SER A 221 19.55 -7.05 -11.72
CA SER A 221 21.00 -6.89 -11.92
C SER A 221 21.39 -5.91 -13.03
N GLY A 222 20.44 -5.31 -13.75
CA GLY A 222 20.67 -4.42 -14.90
C GLY A 222 21.13 -5.14 -16.18
N MET A 223 21.17 -6.47 -16.18
CA MET A 223 21.66 -7.25 -17.31
C MET A 223 20.52 -7.48 -18.30
N GLY A 224 20.62 -6.84 -19.45
CA GLY A 224 19.67 -6.99 -20.56
C GLY A 224 19.56 -8.45 -20.98
N ARG A 225 18.37 -9.05 -20.90
CA ARG A 225 18.12 -10.30 -21.64
C ARG A 225 18.15 -9.94 -23.12
N ASN A 226 19.11 -10.48 -23.86
CA ASN A 226 19.28 -10.28 -25.31
C ASN A 226 18.18 -10.97 -26.16
N GLY A 227 16.94 -10.97 -25.69
CA GLY A 227 15.78 -11.48 -26.42
C GLY A 227 14.62 -10.52 -26.26
N VAL A 228 13.86 -10.32 -27.34
CA VAL A 228 12.57 -9.65 -27.32
C VAL A 228 11.64 -10.52 -26.45
N ALA A 229 11.65 -10.29 -25.15
CA ALA A 229 10.77 -10.99 -24.22
C ALA A 229 9.37 -10.41 -24.40
N GLU A 230 8.39 -11.29 -24.63
CA GLU A 230 6.98 -10.91 -24.67
C GLU A 230 6.63 -10.09 -23.41
N PRO A 231 5.80 -9.03 -23.55
CA PRO A 231 5.35 -8.24 -22.42
C PRO A 231 4.76 -9.16 -21.34
N GLN A 232 5.34 -9.12 -20.14
CA GLN A 232 4.82 -9.94 -19.05
C GLN A 232 3.51 -9.36 -18.56
N VAL A 233 2.50 -10.23 -18.47
CA VAL A 233 1.23 -9.92 -17.81
C VAL A 233 1.35 -10.36 -16.35
N ILE A 234 1.09 -9.43 -15.43
CA ILE A 234 1.19 -9.64 -13.99
C ILE A 234 -0.17 -9.36 -13.38
N ASP A 235 -0.73 -10.38 -12.72
CA ASP A 235 -1.99 -10.24 -12.00
C ASP A 235 -1.72 -9.84 -10.55
N MET A 236 -2.33 -8.72 -10.18
CA MET A 236 -2.23 -8.10 -8.86
C MET A 236 -3.63 -7.99 -8.24
N VAL A 237 -3.68 -7.83 -6.93
CA VAL A 237 -4.90 -7.48 -6.19
C VAL A 237 -4.63 -6.25 -5.35
N MET A 238 -5.50 -5.25 -5.45
CA MET A 238 -5.51 -4.10 -4.58
C MET A 238 -6.73 -4.15 -3.66
N ARG A 239 -6.49 -4.00 -2.35
CA ARG A 239 -7.54 -3.93 -1.35
C ARG A 239 -7.60 -2.55 -0.74
N LEU A 240 -8.80 -1.99 -0.68
CA LEU A 240 -9.08 -0.72 -0.04
C LEU A 240 -9.97 -0.95 1.18
N GLU A 241 -9.78 -0.11 2.20
CA GLU A 241 -10.64 -0.07 3.38
C GLU A 241 -11.20 1.34 3.57
N GLN A 242 -12.51 1.43 3.77
CA GLN A 242 -13.19 2.67 4.11
C GLN A 242 -12.91 3.04 5.57
N GLN A 243 -12.20 4.14 5.78
CA GLN A 243 -11.83 4.60 7.12
C GLN A 243 -13.05 5.01 7.94
N ARG A 244 -13.04 4.67 9.22
CA ARG A 244 -14.16 4.97 10.15
C ARG A 244 -13.85 6.03 11.18
N ARG A 245 -12.59 6.44 11.29
CA ARG A 245 -12.12 7.36 12.34
C ARG A 245 -11.57 8.63 11.71
N PRO A 246 -11.74 9.80 12.35
CA PRO A 246 -11.05 11.02 11.95
C PRO A 246 -9.53 10.82 11.93
N PRO A 247 -8.78 11.52 11.04
CA PRO A 247 -9.26 12.59 10.16
C PRO A 247 -9.92 12.11 8.86
N ASN A 248 -9.65 10.89 8.40
CA ASN A 248 -10.06 10.41 7.07
C ASN A 248 -11.40 9.64 7.09
N GLN A 249 -12.32 9.98 8.01
CA GLN A 249 -13.57 9.23 8.15
C GLN A 249 -14.38 9.25 6.84
N GLY A 250 -14.78 8.08 6.36
CA GLY A 250 -15.53 7.88 5.12
C GLY A 250 -14.65 7.70 3.87
N CYS A 251 -13.37 8.07 3.92
CA CYS A 251 -12.48 7.95 2.77
C CYS A 251 -12.04 6.50 2.54
N TRP A 252 -11.90 6.11 1.27
CA TRP A 252 -11.28 4.85 0.88
C TRP A 252 -9.77 4.99 0.80
N LEU A 253 -9.05 4.10 1.48
CA LEU A 253 -7.58 4.07 1.47
C LEU A 253 -7.07 2.68 1.09
N VAL A 254 -5.98 2.62 0.36
CA VAL A 254 -5.31 1.38 -0.02
C VAL A 254 -4.68 0.74 1.22
N ARG A 255 -5.18 -0.44 1.57
CA ARG A 255 -4.74 -1.24 2.70
C ARG A 255 -3.60 -2.18 2.31
N GLU A 256 -3.68 -2.76 1.12
CA GLU A 256 -2.79 -3.83 0.68
C GLU A 256 -2.75 -3.91 -0.85
N ILE A 257 -1.56 -4.21 -1.38
CA ILE A 257 -1.30 -4.50 -2.80
C ILE A 257 -0.48 -5.79 -2.82
N MET A 258 -0.93 -6.79 -3.57
CA MET A 258 -0.30 -8.11 -3.62
C MET A 258 -0.22 -8.64 -5.04
N ASP A 259 0.85 -9.37 -5.33
CA ASP A 259 0.94 -10.25 -6.50
C ASP A 259 0.12 -11.51 -6.23
N VAL A 260 -0.79 -11.86 -7.13
CA VAL A 260 -1.67 -13.03 -7.00
C VAL A 260 -0.85 -14.32 -6.86
N ARG A 261 0.30 -14.41 -7.52
CA ARG A 261 1.18 -15.59 -7.44
C ARG A 261 1.78 -15.77 -6.05
N MET A 262 2.04 -14.66 -5.35
CA MET A 262 2.60 -14.67 -3.99
C MET A 262 1.52 -14.91 -2.93
N ALA A 263 0.26 -14.59 -3.22
CA ALA A 263 -0.85 -14.79 -2.28
C ALA A 263 -1.08 -16.27 -1.93
N PHE A 264 -0.83 -17.18 -2.86
CA PHE A 264 -1.05 -18.63 -2.68
C PHE A 264 0.19 -19.41 -2.20
N ALA A 265 1.38 -18.80 -2.24
CA ALA A 265 2.62 -19.48 -1.88
C ALA A 265 2.76 -19.76 -0.36
N GLY A 266 1.88 -19.20 0.48
CA GLY A 266 1.96 -19.28 1.94
C GLY A 266 1.26 -20.47 2.60
N ASP A 267 0.45 -21.26 1.89
CA ASP A 267 -0.40 -22.31 2.51
C ASP A 267 0.07 -23.75 2.21
N SER A 268 1.12 -23.93 1.42
CA SER A 268 1.68 -25.26 1.12
C SER A 268 2.65 -25.79 2.18
N GLY A 269 2.82 -25.08 3.30
CA GLY A 269 3.95 -25.24 4.22
C GLY A 269 3.63 -25.78 5.62
N ASN A 270 2.62 -26.64 5.81
CA ASN A 270 2.51 -27.44 7.05
C ASN A 270 1.67 -28.74 6.91
N ALA A 271 1.60 -29.33 5.73
CA ALA A 271 1.13 -30.72 5.61
C ALA A 271 2.27 -31.62 6.09
N GLY A 272 2.26 -31.90 7.40
CA GLY A 272 3.26 -32.75 8.06
C GLY A 272 3.50 -34.03 7.28
N VAL A 273 4.73 -34.19 6.81
CA VAL A 273 5.28 -35.50 6.48
C VAL A 273 5.37 -36.24 7.81
N ALA A 274 4.33 -37.02 8.12
CA ALA A 274 4.38 -38.02 9.17
C ALA A 274 5.38 -39.09 8.71
N SER A 275 6.61 -38.98 9.17
CA SER A 275 7.62 -40.04 9.12
C SER A 275 7.39 -41.03 10.26
#